data_AF-A0A9D5PEF5-F1
#
_entry.id   AF-A0A9D5PEF5-F1
#
_cell.length_a   1.000
_cell.length_b   1.000
_cell.length_c   1.000
_cell.angle_alpha   90.00
_cell.angle_beta   90.00
_cell.angle_gamma   90.00
#
_symmetry.space_group_name_H-M   'P 1'
#
loop_
_entity.id
_entity.type
_entity.pdbx_description
1 polymer ?
#
loop_
_entity_poly.entity_id
_entity_poly.type
_entity_poly.pdbx_seq_one_letter_code
_entity_poly.pdbx_strand_id
1 'polypeptide(L)'
;MNRSILIVICDFIITSMIYLNGGFSAIESPFQDGGGATVDRSTVDVIIAELENQRIELEAARKKLLEQAANERRNTARQQELDRISGELANTRSKLEFMERRARLNRQNAGPLKPTELQKELEEEIRKKNQAVAKYEQMRSELAASQENLRRNDVNLNKLQQQHSAALKELANRAASLENAQQKLSNAVGEVAKLNERITAREAELNRQRADLGSVRRALSNAENSANTYRKQLGSAENDLAYLRGRANAMEKELASTRDRLLASEKSIKAREIELASAQTRLENMQNVLKNAVSDLSATRQQLAGESARREQAQSQLAKLKGDYNAVSTKLQNAENKLRSDVLTRYERSARKLRLHIREKRLLRDRDEHNEFYLPTVAVNGKNYLISALRAIAGSRQNSSPLSEVVELQYLVSKPDGSSKSPVARLMGPIYVSSNDCRVALVEVPGKDVQPLNLLTKKELKQRGIHDLYLFKINNFGKDSTILDSRCSMSFESEDDYLYIRNGARVSSELKAEVGDLVLTKQGELAAIVVALEEYDFGRQQEARCFVFNELPDVAKLQQIGLTKPAGQSDYRQFSEKLNFWLEQAVPLDAKKRRR
;
A
#
# COMPACT_ATOMS: atom_id res chain seq x y z
N MET A 1 -37.32 -93.38 101.91
CA MET A 1 -38.20 -94.17 102.80
C MET A 1 -38.11 -95.64 102.40
N ASN A 2 -37.91 -96.55 103.36
CA ASN A 2 -38.06 -98.01 103.28
C ASN A 2 -37.04 -98.85 102.47
N ARG A 3 -35.77 -98.79 102.88
CA ARG A 3 -34.84 -99.95 102.90
C ARG A 3 -34.03 -100.02 104.20
N SER A 4 -33.91 -98.90 104.90
CA SER A 4 -33.15 -98.76 106.15
C SER A 4 -33.83 -99.38 107.39
N ILE A 5 -35.17 -99.50 107.42
CA ILE A 5 -35.89 -100.05 108.59
C ILE A 5 -35.78 -101.58 108.68
N LEU A 6 -35.72 -102.28 107.54
CA LEU A 6 -35.61 -103.75 107.53
C LEU A 6 -34.22 -104.23 107.99
N ILE A 7 -33.17 -103.47 107.66
CA ILE A 7 -31.79 -103.78 108.08
C ILE A 7 -31.63 -103.58 109.60
N VAL A 8 -32.30 -102.59 110.19
CA VAL A 8 -32.23 -102.32 111.65
C VAL A 8 -32.99 -103.38 112.47
N ILE A 9 -34.08 -103.96 111.95
CA ILE A 9 -34.83 -105.02 112.64
C ILE A 9 -34.07 -106.36 112.62
N CYS A 10 -33.36 -106.68 111.54
CA CYS A 10 -32.55 -107.90 111.46
C CYS A 10 -31.31 -107.88 112.39
N ASP A 11 -30.71 -106.71 112.62
CA ASP A 11 -29.56 -106.56 113.52
C ASP A 11 -29.95 -106.70 115.00
N PHE A 12 -31.17 -106.29 115.36
CA PHE A 12 -31.70 -106.41 116.73
C PHE A 12 -32.04 -107.87 117.12
N ILE A 13 -32.47 -108.69 116.16
CA ILE A 13 -32.79 -110.11 116.39
C ILE A 13 -31.51 -110.96 116.48
N ILE A 14 -30.47 -110.64 115.71
CA ILE A 14 -29.17 -111.34 115.79
C ILE A 14 -28.41 -110.99 117.09
N THR A 15 -28.51 -109.74 117.55
CA THR A 15 -27.89 -109.30 118.82
C THR A 15 -28.59 -109.90 120.05
N SER A 16 -29.88 -110.22 119.96
CA SER A 16 -30.66 -110.84 121.05
C SER A 16 -30.44 -112.35 121.20
N MET A 17 -29.90 -113.04 120.18
CA MET A 17 -29.60 -114.49 120.25
C MET A 17 -28.21 -114.81 120.81
N ILE A 18 -27.30 -113.83 120.86
CA ILE A 18 -25.92 -114.02 121.34
C ILE A 18 -25.80 -113.85 122.88
N TYR A 19 -26.79 -113.24 123.53
CA TYR A 19 -26.79 -113.00 124.98
C TYR A 19 -27.29 -114.17 125.86
N LEU A 20 -27.62 -115.33 125.29
CA LEU A 20 -28.23 -116.46 126.01
C LEU A 20 -27.35 -117.72 126.16
N ASN A 21 -26.06 -117.67 125.83
CA ASN A 21 -25.15 -118.81 126.07
C ASN A 21 -23.74 -118.33 126.45
N GLY A 22 -23.44 -118.29 127.75
CA GLY A 22 -22.12 -117.90 128.23
C GLY A 22 -22.00 -117.82 129.75
N GLY A 23 -22.29 -118.91 130.44
CA GLY A 23 -22.08 -119.04 131.89
C GLY A 23 -21.42 -120.36 132.24
N PHE A 24 -20.11 -120.46 132.02
CA PHE A 24 -19.28 -121.53 132.58
C PHE A 24 -18.72 -121.04 133.92
N SER A 25 -19.12 -121.65 135.03
CA SER A 25 -18.41 -121.53 136.30
C SER A 25 -18.34 -122.86 137.03
N ALA A 26 -17.10 -123.24 137.32
CA ALA A 26 -16.59 -124.08 138.41
C ALA A 26 -17.01 -125.57 138.48
N ILE A 27 -16.12 -126.43 137.98
CA ILE A 27 -16.01 -127.85 138.34
C ILE A 27 -15.31 -127.92 139.71
N GLU A 28 -16.05 -128.23 140.77
CA GLU A 28 -15.49 -128.69 142.04
C GLU A 28 -14.92 -130.11 141.86
N SER A 29 -13.66 -130.28 142.25
CA SER A 29 -12.93 -131.54 142.21
C SER A 29 -12.97 -132.27 143.55
N PRO A 30 -12.79 -133.61 143.54
CA PRO A 30 -13.29 -134.54 144.55
C PRO A 30 -12.19 -135.04 145.51
N PHE A 31 -12.61 -135.88 146.47
CA PHE A 31 -11.88 -136.72 147.42
C PHE A 31 -11.97 -136.30 148.90
N GLN A 32 -12.95 -136.89 149.58
CA GLN A 32 -12.92 -137.19 151.01
C GLN A 32 -12.80 -138.71 151.17
N ASP A 33 -11.95 -139.10 152.12
CA ASP A 33 -11.66 -140.45 152.65
C ASP A 33 -12.91 -141.34 152.81
N GLY A 34 -12.89 -142.67 152.80
CA GLY A 34 -11.84 -143.66 153.00
C GLY A 34 -12.55 -144.97 153.38
N GLY A 35 -12.03 -146.11 152.90
CA GLY A 35 -12.60 -147.44 153.18
C GLY A 35 -11.73 -148.51 152.54
N GLY A 36 -10.65 -148.86 153.21
CA GLY A 36 -9.57 -149.69 152.66
C GLY A 36 -9.99 -151.13 152.36
N ALA A 37 -9.91 -151.51 151.08
CA ALA A 37 -9.45 -152.84 150.74
C ALA A 37 -7.92 -152.85 150.96
N THR A 38 -7.43 -153.77 151.78
CA THR A 38 -5.99 -154.03 151.94
C THR A 38 -5.48 -154.64 150.65
N VAL A 39 -5.05 -153.78 149.75
CA VAL A 39 -4.45 -154.13 148.47
C VAL A 39 -2.99 -154.49 148.74
N ASP A 40 -2.64 -155.74 148.46
CA ASP A 40 -1.30 -156.30 148.65
C ASP A 40 -0.26 -155.56 147.80
N ARG A 41 1.01 -155.54 148.23
CA ARG A 41 2.06 -154.68 147.65
C ARG A 41 2.28 -154.92 146.14
N SER A 42 2.13 -156.16 145.70
CA SER A 42 2.18 -156.54 144.29
C SER A 42 1.09 -155.87 143.44
N THR A 43 -0.05 -155.54 144.03
CA THR A 43 -1.19 -154.95 143.33
C THR A 43 -1.05 -153.42 143.23
N VAL A 44 -0.39 -152.76 144.18
CA VAL A 44 -0.08 -151.32 144.10
C VAL A 44 0.91 -151.05 142.97
N ASP A 45 1.94 -151.89 142.82
CA ASP A 45 2.95 -151.75 141.76
C ASP A 45 2.35 -151.97 140.35
N VAL A 46 1.40 -152.91 140.22
CA VAL A 46 0.68 -153.15 138.95
C VAL A 46 -0.21 -151.95 138.58
N ILE A 47 -0.88 -151.32 139.56
CA ILE A 47 -1.73 -150.14 139.30
C ILE A 47 -0.86 -148.93 138.91
N ILE A 48 0.33 -148.76 139.50
CA ILE A 48 1.27 -147.71 139.11
C ILE A 48 1.72 -147.93 137.66
N ALA A 49 2.11 -149.16 137.28
CA ALA A 49 2.54 -149.47 135.93
C ALA A 49 1.42 -149.23 134.88
N GLU A 50 0.17 -149.58 135.22
CA GLU A 50 -0.98 -149.36 134.34
C GLU A 50 -1.29 -147.86 134.17
N LEU A 51 -1.25 -147.08 135.25
CA LEU A 51 -1.43 -145.64 135.19
C LEU A 51 -0.28 -144.94 134.42
N GLU A 52 0.95 -145.47 134.48
CA GLU A 52 2.09 -144.99 133.67
C GLU A 52 1.88 -145.26 132.19
N ASN A 53 1.41 -146.45 131.82
CA ASN A 53 1.07 -146.77 130.43
C ASN A 53 -0.03 -145.85 129.90
N GLN A 54 -1.11 -145.65 130.68
CA GLN A 54 -2.17 -144.71 130.33
C GLN A 54 -1.67 -143.27 130.17
N ARG A 55 -0.74 -142.82 131.02
CA ARG A 55 -0.10 -141.50 130.88
C ARG A 55 0.65 -141.39 129.56
N ILE A 56 1.44 -142.40 129.21
CA ILE A 56 2.23 -142.42 127.97
C ILE A 56 1.32 -142.41 126.73
N GLU A 57 0.25 -143.20 126.74
CA GLU A 57 -0.72 -143.24 125.63
C GLU A 57 -1.41 -141.88 125.44
N LEU A 58 -1.88 -141.27 126.53
CA LEU A 58 -2.52 -139.94 126.49
C LEU A 58 -1.53 -138.84 126.05
N GLU A 59 -0.25 -138.92 126.44
CA GLU A 59 0.80 -138.01 125.96
C GLU A 59 1.07 -138.16 124.46
N ALA A 60 1.14 -139.40 123.97
CA ALA A 60 1.32 -139.70 122.56
C ALA A 60 0.11 -139.22 121.73
N ALA A 61 -1.11 -139.46 122.21
CA ALA A 61 -2.34 -139.00 121.57
C ALA A 61 -2.39 -137.47 121.49
N ARG A 62 -2.06 -136.77 122.58
CA ARG A 62 -1.99 -135.29 122.63
C ARG A 62 -0.96 -134.74 121.65
N LYS A 63 0.22 -135.37 121.57
CA LYS A 63 1.29 -134.96 120.64
C LYS A 63 0.84 -135.13 119.18
N LYS A 64 0.20 -136.24 118.84
CA LYS A 64 -0.32 -136.51 117.48
C LYS A 64 -1.39 -135.50 117.06
N LEU A 65 -2.28 -135.12 117.98
CA LEU A 65 -3.30 -134.09 117.76
C LEU A 65 -2.69 -132.70 117.53
N LEU A 66 -1.62 -132.35 118.26
CA LEU A 66 -0.88 -131.09 118.06
C LEU A 66 -0.13 -131.05 116.73
N GLU A 67 0.50 -132.17 116.32
CA GLU A 67 1.16 -132.27 115.01
C GLU A 67 0.17 -132.17 113.85
N GLN A 68 -1.03 -132.76 113.99
CA GLN A 68 -2.10 -132.59 113.00
C GLN A 68 -2.66 -131.16 112.97
N ALA A 69 -2.71 -130.47 114.12
CA ALA A 69 -3.16 -129.08 114.20
C ALA A 69 -2.22 -128.08 113.50
N ALA A 70 -0.94 -128.41 113.33
CA ALA A 70 0.01 -127.58 112.59
C ALA A 70 -0.25 -127.57 111.06
N ASN A 71 -0.94 -128.59 110.53
CA ASN A 71 -1.07 -128.80 109.07
C ASN A 71 -2.44 -128.38 108.48
N GLU A 72 -3.43 -127.98 109.29
CA GLU A 72 -4.78 -127.60 108.80
C GLU A 72 -5.39 -126.42 109.58
N ARG A 73 -6.10 -125.52 108.87
CA ARG A 73 -6.75 -124.32 109.47
C ARG A 73 -7.94 -124.70 110.38
N ARG A 74 -7.81 -124.37 111.68
CA ARG A 74 -8.86 -124.21 112.73
C ARG A 74 -10.12 -125.09 112.58
N ASN A 75 -10.06 -126.31 113.11
CA ASN A 75 -11.23 -127.18 113.35
C ASN A 75 -11.62 -127.14 114.84
N THR A 76 -12.81 -126.63 115.15
CA THR A 76 -13.31 -126.47 116.52
C THR A 76 -13.52 -127.78 117.27
N ALA A 77 -13.91 -128.87 116.59
CA ALA A 77 -14.07 -130.19 117.21
C ALA A 77 -12.73 -130.78 117.67
N ARG A 78 -11.66 -130.55 116.89
CA ARG A 78 -10.31 -131.01 117.23
C ARG A 78 -9.74 -130.24 118.43
N GLN A 79 -10.05 -128.95 118.55
CA GLN A 79 -9.67 -128.15 119.72
C GLN A 79 -10.32 -128.69 121.00
N GLN A 80 -11.61 -129.06 120.95
CA GLN A 80 -12.32 -129.68 122.08
C GLN A 80 -11.73 -131.05 122.47
N GLU A 81 -11.35 -131.88 121.50
CA GLU A 81 -10.69 -133.17 121.75
C GLU A 81 -9.33 -133.00 122.45
N LEU A 82 -8.56 -131.98 122.06
CA LEU A 82 -7.25 -131.65 122.62
C LEU A 82 -7.36 -131.15 124.07
N ASP A 83 -8.39 -130.36 124.37
CA ASP A 83 -8.70 -129.91 125.73
C ASP A 83 -9.14 -131.10 126.61
N ARG A 84 -9.96 -132.03 126.08
CA ARG A 84 -10.39 -133.24 126.79
C ARG A 84 -9.21 -134.16 127.14
N ILE A 85 -8.36 -134.52 126.18
CA ILE A 85 -7.20 -135.39 126.41
C ILE A 85 -6.21 -134.72 127.38
N SER A 86 -6.05 -133.40 127.30
CA SER A 86 -5.21 -132.67 128.25
C SER A 86 -5.77 -132.74 129.68
N GLY A 87 -7.09 -132.72 129.84
CA GLY A 87 -7.76 -132.92 131.14
C GLY A 87 -7.62 -134.34 131.68
N GLU A 88 -7.82 -135.37 130.85
CA GLU A 88 -7.64 -136.77 131.23
C GLU A 88 -6.18 -137.05 131.65
N LEU A 89 -5.20 -136.54 130.90
CA LEU A 89 -3.78 -136.67 131.23
C LEU A 89 -3.42 -136.09 132.60
N ALA A 90 -3.96 -134.91 132.93
CA ALA A 90 -3.72 -134.27 134.22
C ALA A 90 -4.30 -135.10 135.38
N ASN A 91 -5.47 -135.71 135.17
CA ASN A 91 -6.10 -136.58 136.17
C ASN A 91 -5.32 -137.89 136.37
N THR A 92 -4.86 -138.53 135.29
CA THR A 92 -4.02 -139.74 135.34
C THR A 92 -2.70 -139.49 136.05
N ARG A 93 -2.02 -138.37 135.76
CA ARG A 93 -0.80 -137.96 136.47
C ARG A 93 -1.03 -137.75 137.97
N SER A 94 -2.15 -137.14 138.35
CA SER A 94 -2.49 -136.92 139.77
C SER A 94 -2.75 -138.23 140.51
N LYS A 95 -3.43 -139.19 139.88
CA LYS A 95 -3.64 -140.55 140.44
C LYS A 95 -2.33 -141.33 140.56
N LEU A 96 -1.44 -141.20 139.57
CA LEU A 96 -0.12 -141.83 139.60
C LEU A 96 0.70 -141.34 140.79
N GLU A 97 0.81 -140.01 140.97
CA GLU A 97 1.51 -139.41 142.11
C GLU A 97 0.94 -139.87 143.46
N PHE A 98 -0.38 -140.01 143.57
CA PHE A 98 -1.04 -140.51 144.78
C PHE A 98 -0.67 -141.97 145.08
N MET A 99 -0.67 -142.85 144.06
CA MET A 99 -0.34 -144.26 144.21
C MET A 99 1.15 -144.49 144.51
N GLU A 100 2.05 -143.74 143.87
CA GLU A 100 3.49 -143.75 144.16
C GLU A 100 3.81 -143.30 145.59
N ARG A 101 3.13 -142.25 146.09
CA ARG A 101 3.25 -141.82 147.49
C ARG A 101 2.82 -142.90 148.47
N ARG A 102 1.79 -143.68 148.13
CA ARG A 102 1.28 -144.79 148.96
C ARG A 102 2.23 -146.00 148.99
N ALA A 103 2.95 -146.28 147.90
CA ALA A 103 3.95 -147.36 147.83
C ALA A 103 5.21 -147.11 148.68
N ARG A 104 5.51 -145.85 149.03
CA ARG A 104 6.70 -145.46 149.81
C ARG A 104 6.58 -145.64 151.33
N LEU A 105 5.43 -146.07 151.86
CA LEU A 105 5.21 -146.25 153.30
C LEU A 105 5.47 -147.71 153.73
N ASN A 106 6.56 -147.97 154.48
CA ASN A 106 6.91 -149.31 154.97
C ASN A 106 7.32 -149.30 156.47
N ARG A 107 7.03 -150.40 157.18
CA ARG A 107 6.92 -150.56 158.65
C ARG A 107 8.22 -150.45 159.50
N GLN A 108 9.32 -149.87 158.99
CA GLN A 108 10.55 -149.69 159.78
C GLN A 108 10.92 -148.22 160.10
N ASN A 109 10.14 -147.22 159.64
CA ASN A 109 10.36 -145.81 159.96
C ASN A 109 9.13 -145.14 160.61
N ALA A 110 8.50 -145.79 161.58
CA ALA A 110 7.55 -145.13 162.48
C ALA A 110 8.32 -144.54 163.68
N GLY A 111 8.83 -143.32 163.52
CA GLY A 111 9.35 -142.48 164.61
C GLY A 111 8.60 -141.13 164.64
N PRO A 112 8.38 -140.51 165.80
CA PRO A 112 7.40 -139.43 165.97
C PRO A 112 7.91 -138.13 165.34
N LEU A 113 7.13 -137.48 164.47
CA LEU A 113 7.49 -136.20 163.84
C LEU A 113 6.82 -135.04 164.58
N LYS A 114 7.61 -134.01 164.90
CA LYS A 114 7.29 -132.88 165.80
C LYS A 114 6.64 -131.70 165.03
N PRO A 115 5.86 -130.82 165.70
CA PRO A 115 5.03 -129.76 165.09
C PRO A 115 5.72 -128.75 164.16
N THR A 116 7.05 -128.60 164.23
CA THR A 116 7.81 -127.58 163.49
C THR A 116 7.96 -127.85 162.00
N GLU A 117 7.84 -129.11 161.55
CA GLU A 117 7.99 -129.47 160.13
C GLU A 117 6.70 -129.28 159.33
N LEU A 118 5.54 -129.47 159.97
CA LEU A 118 4.20 -129.21 159.39
C LEU A 118 3.99 -127.73 159.01
N GLN A 119 4.61 -126.80 159.74
CA GLN A 119 4.43 -125.37 159.50
C GLN A 119 5.18 -124.89 158.25
N LYS A 120 6.37 -125.47 157.97
CA LYS A 120 7.13 -125.20 156.73
C LYS A 120 6.44 -125.75 155.49
N GLU A 121 5.83 -126.92 155.59
CA GLU A 121 5.14 -127.55 154.46
C GLU A 121 3.86 -126.77 154.07
N LEU A 122 3.14 -126.22 155.06
CA LEU A 122 1.98 -125.36 154.82
C LEU A 122 2.37 -124.03 154.16
N GLU A 123 3.47 -123.40 154.59
CA GLU A 123 3.98 -122.16 153.97
C GLU A 123 4.41 -122.37 152.52
N GLU A 124 5.03 -123.51 152.19
CA GLU A 124 5.40 -123.87 150.82
C GLU A 124 4.19 -124.11 149.91
N GLU A 125 3.12 -124.76 150.40
CA GLU A 125 1.89 -124.95 149.61
C GLU A 125 1.12 -123.63 149.40
N ILE A 126 1.09 -122.73 150.39
CA ILE A 126 0.53 -121.37 150.21
C ILE A 126 1.32 -120.61 149.14
N ARG A 127 2.65 -120.72 149.14
CA ARG A 127 3.51 -120.10 148.12
C ARG A 127 3.19 -120.62 146.71
N LYS A 128 3.06 -121.94 146.55
CA LYS A 128 2.69 -122.55 145.25
C LYS A 128 1.30 -122.13 144.80
N LYS A 129 0.32 -122.10 145.70
CA LYS A 129 -1.04 -121.61 145.41
C LYS A 129 -1.01 -120.16 144.94
N ASN A 130 -0.29 -119.28 145.63
CA ASN A 130 -0.17 -117.88 145.25
C ASN A 130 0.52 -117.71 143.88
N GLN A 131 1.54 -118.52 143.58
CA GLN A 131 2.18 -118.55 142.25
C GLN A 131 1.22 -119.03 141.14
N ALA A 132 0.38 -120.02 141.42
CA ALA A 132 -0.61 -120.52 140.47
C ALA A 132 -1.72 -119.49 140.21
N VAL A 133 -2.19 -118.79 141.24
CA VAL A 133 -3.15 -117.69 141.11
C VAL A 133 -2.55 -116.56 140.28
N ALA A 134 -1.31 -116.15 140.55
CA ALA A 134 -0.63 -115.12 139.76
C ALA A 134 -0.49 -115.50 138.27
N LYS A 135 -0.15 -116.77 137.97
CA LYS A 135 -0.10 -117.26 136.58
C LYS A 135 -1.47 -117.29 135.92
N TYR A 136 -2.52 -117.67 136.64
CA TYR A 136 -3.89 -117.67 136.13
C TYR A 136 -4.38 -116.24 135.83
N GLU A 137 -4.13 -115.29 136.73
CA GLU A 137 -4.43 -113.88 136.51
C GLU A 137 -3.65 -113.31 135.33
N GLN A 138 -2.38 -113.68 135.15
CA GLN A 138 -1.58 -113.31 133.99
C GLN A 138 -2.19 -113.84 132.68
N MET A 139 -2.50 -115.14 132.59
CA MET A 139 -3.12 -115.71 131.38
C MET A 139 -4.50 -115.13 131.10
N ARG A 140 -5.30 -114.85 132.15
CA ARG A 140 -6.60 -114.20 132.01
C ARG A 140 -6.44 -112.77 131.47
N SER A 141 -5.43 -112.05 131.92
CA SER A 141 -5.08 -110.72 131.41
C SER A 141 -4.63 -110.78 129.94
N GLU A 142 -3.78 -111.74 129.57
CA GLU A 142 -3.31 -111.95 128.19
C GLU A 142 -4.46 -112.34 127.25
N LEU A 143 -5.39 -113.19 127.69
CA LEU A 143 -6.58 -113.56 126.91
C LEU A 143 -7.50 -112.35 126.69
N ALA A 144 -7.73 -111.55 127.74
CA ALA A 144 -8.50 -110.31 127.63
C ALA A 144 -7.82 -109.33 126.66
N ALA A 145 -6.50 -109.20 126.70
CA ALA A 145 -5.73 -108.39 125.75
C ALA A 145 -5.85 -108.91 124.31
N SER A 146 -5.80 -110.23 124.11
CA SER A 146 -5.95 -110.83 122.77
C SER A 146 -7.36 -110.66 122.21
N GLN A 147 -8.40 -110.75 123.05
CA GLN A 147 -9.79 -110.51 122.63
C GLN A 147 -10.01 -109.05 122.24
N GLU A 148 -9.47 -108.10 123.01
CA GLU A 148 -9.53 -106.69 122.67
C GLU A 148 -8.75 -106.38 121.37
N ASN A 149 -7.60 -107.02 121.13
CA ASN A 149 -6.86 -106.90 119.87
C ASN A 149 -7.64 -107.45 118.66
N LEU A 150 -8.32 -108.59 118.81
CA LEU A 150 -9.21 -109.13 117.77
C LEU A 150 -10.36 -108.16 117.48
N ARG A 151 -10.99 -107.62 118.53
CA ARG A 151 -12.07 -106.63 118.39
C ARG A 151 -11.58 -105.37 117.68
N ARG A 152 -10.38 -104.89 118.00
CA ARG A 152 -9.73 -103.76 117.30
C ARG A 152 -9.45 -104.09 115.83
N ASN A 153 -9.00 -105.30 115.53
CA ASN A 153 -8.76 -105.75 114.16
C ASN A 153 -10.05 -105.83 113.34
N ASP A 154 -11.14 -106.33 113.90
CA ASP A 154 -12.44 -106.38 113.23
C ASP A 154 -12.97 -104.96 112.94
N VAL A 155 -12.82 -104.05 113.91
CA VAL A 155 -13.14 -102.62 113.71
C VAL A 155 -12.26 -102.02 112.60
N ASN A 156 -10.96 -102.31 112.57
CA ASN A 156 -10.05 -101.84 111.54
C ASN A 156 -10.36 -102.42 110.16
N LEU A 157 -10.73 -103.71 110.08
CA LEU A 157 -11.11 -104.37 108.83
C LEU A 157 -12.40 -103.77 108.27
N ASN A 158 -13.41 -103.56 109.11
CA ASN A 158 -14.65 -102.89 108.72
C ASN A 158 -14.38 -101.45 108.23
N LYS A 159 -13.50 -100.71 108.92
CA LYS A 159 -13.05 -99.39 108.48
C LYS A 159 -12.35 -99.42 107.12
N LEU A 160 -11.48 -100.40 106.89
CA LEU A 160 -10.77 -100.58 105.63
C LEU A 160 -11.72 -100.96 104.49
N GLN A 161 -12.71 -101.83 104.73
CA GLN A 161 -13.74 -102.18 103.75
C GLN A 161 -14.60 -100.97 103.37
N GLN A 162 -14.99 -100.14 104.35
CA GLN A 162 -15.70 -98.90 104.09
C GLN A 162 -14.85 -97.93 103.25
N GLN A 163 -13.58 -97.75 103.61
CA GLN A 163 -12.63 -96.92 102.84
C GLN A 163 -12.44 -97.43 101.41
N HIS A 164 -12.31 -98.74 101.22
CA HIS A 164 -12.20 -99.35 99.89
C HIS A 164 -13.47 -99.11 99.05
N SER A 165 -14.66 -99.28 99.63
CA SER A 165 -15.92 -99.01 98.93
C SER A 165 -16.06 -97.53 98.55
N ALA A 166 -15.58 -96.61 99.41
CA ALA A 166 -15.55 -95.18 99.13
C ALA A 166 -14.56 -94.85 97.99
N ALA A 167 -13.36 -95.44 98.02
CA ALA A 167 -12.36 -95.28 96.98
C ALA A 167 -12.85 -95.79 95.61
N LEU A 168 -13.57 -96.91 95.55
CA LEU A 168 -14.17 -97.42 94.32
C LEU A 168 -15.22 -96.44 93.75
N LYS A 169 -16.06 -95.85 94.61
CA LYS A 169 -17.01 -94.81 94.19
C LYS A 169 -16.29 -93.57 93.68
N GLU A 170 -15.23 -93.15 94.34
CA GLU A 170 -14.45 -91.99 93.91
C GLU A 170 -13.75 -92.25 92.56
N LEU A 171 -13.20 -93.44 92.36
CA LEU A 171 -12.60 -93.83 91.07
C LEU A 171 -13.63 -93.84 89.94
N ALA A 172 -14.83 -94.37 90.18
CA ALA A 172 -15.92 -94.35 89.21
C ALA A 172 -16.34 -92.91 88.86
N ASN A 173 -16.46 -92.02 89.85
CA ASN A 173 -16.78 -90.61 89.63
C ASN A 173 -15.67 -89.88 88.85
N ARG A 174 -14.40 -90.20 89.13
CA ARG A 174 -13.24 -89.66 88.39
C ARG A 174 -13.23 -90.17 86.95
N ALA A 175 -13.53 -91.45 86.70
CA ALA A 175 -13.65 -92.01 85.36
C ALA A 175 -14.74 -91.30 84.54
N ALA A 176 -15.93 -91.13 85.13
CA ALA A 176 -17.02 -90.39 84.48
C ALA A 176 -16.66 -88.92 84.19
N SER A 177 -15.94 -88.26 85.11
CA SER A 177 -15.44 -86.90 84.88
C SER A 177 -14.39 -86.83 83.76
N LEU A 178 -13.51 -87.82 83.67
CA LEU A 178 -12.50 -87.90 82.62
C LEU A 178 -13.15 -88.14 81.26
N GLU A 179 -14.13 -89.03 81.17
CA GLU A 179 -14.90 -89.27 79.93
C GLU A 179 -15.62 -88.00 79.47
N ASN A 180 -16.26 -87.27 80.39
CA ASN A 180 -16.88 -85.99 80.08
C ASN A 180 -15.84 -84.94 79.62
N ALA A 181 -14.67 -84.90 80.25
CA ALA A 181 -13.58 -84.01 79.84
C ALA A 181 -13.04 -84.38 78.43
N GLN A 182 -12.90 -85.67 78.13
CA GLN A 182 -12.50 -86.17 76.81
C GLN A 182 -13.53 -85.81 75.73
N GLN A 183 -14.83 -85.94 76.02
CA GLN A 183 -15.88 -85.55 75.09
C GLN A 183 -15.87 -84.03 74.83
N LYS A 184 -15.70 -83.22 75.89
CA LYS A 184 -15.57 -81.77 75.75
C LYS A 184 -14.34 -81.38 74.92
N LEU A 185 -13.21 -82.05 75.12
CA LEU A 185 -11.99 -81.82 74.34
C LEU A 185 -12.19 -82.21 72.87
N SER A 186 -12.81 -83.36 72.59
CA SER A 186 -13.13 -83.80 71.23
C SER A 186 -14.03 -82.78 70.51
N ASN A 187 -15.06 -82.29 71.19
CA ASN A 187 -15.94 -81.24 70.66
C ASN A 187 -15.16 -79.94 70.40
N ALA A 188 -14.29 -79.53 71.33
CA ALA A 188 -13.47 -78.33 71.16
C ALA A 188 -12.49 -78.45 69.98
N VAL A 189 -11.86 -79.62 69.80
CA VAL A 189 -10.99 -79.91 68.65
C VAL A 189 -11.80 -79.83 67.34
N GLY A 190 -13.02 -80.36 67.31
CA GLY A 190 -13.92 -80.26 66.16
C GLY A 190 -14.28 -78.81 65.82
N GLU A 191 -14.57 -77.97 66.82
CA GLU A 191 -14.85 -76.54 66.59
C GLU A 191 -13.61 -75.76 66.12
N VAL A 192 -12.42 -76.06 66.66
CA VAL A 192 -11.16 -75.46 66.18
C VAL A 192 -10.89 -75.84 64.72
N ALA A 193 -11.13 -77.10 64.33
CA ALA A 193 -10.99 -77.54 62.94
C ALA A 193 -11.91 -76.74 62.00
N LYS A 194 -13.20 -76.61 62.35
CA LYS A 194 -14.16 -75.80 61.59
C LYS A 194 -13.76 -74.33 61.52
N LEU A 195 -13.23 -73.76 62.60
CA LEU A 195 -12.73 -72.38 62.60
C LEU A 195 -11.53 -72.22 61.68
N ASN A 196 -10.58 -73.16 61.68
CA ASN A 196 -9.43 -73.14 60.78
C ASN A 196 -9.85 -73.24 59.30
N GLU A 197 -10.83 -74.08 58.97
CA GLU A 197 -11.41 -74.13 57.62
C GLU A 197 -12.03 -72.79 57.21
N ARG A 198 -12.78 -72.14 58.12
CA ARG A 198 -13.37 -70.82 57.88
C ARG A 198 -12.33 -69.72 57.71
N ILE A 199 -11.25 -69.74 58.51
CA ILE A 199 -10.13 -68.79 58.37
C ILE A 199 -9.46 -68.97 57.01
N THR A 200 -9.13 -70.21 56.64
CA THR A 200 -8.51 -70.53 55.35
C THR A 200 -9.38 -70.07 54.17
N ALA A 201 -10.69 -70.34 54.22
CA ALA A 201 -11.62 -69.86 53.21
C ALA A 201 -11.67 -68.33 53.15
N ARG A 202 -11.62 -67.65 54.31
CA ARG A 202 -11.65 -66.18 54.37
C ARG A 202 -10.35 -65.55 53.87
N GLU A 203 -9.20 -66.15 54.14
CA GLU A 203 -7.91 -65.72 53.61
C GLU A 203 -7.86 -65.86 52.08
N ALA A 204 -8.35 -66.98 51.55
CA ALA A 204 -8.47 -67.17 50.10
C ALA A 204 -9.36 -66.09 49.45
N GLU A 205 -10.50 -65.77 50.07
CA GLU A 205 -11.40 -64.70 49.61
C GLU A 205 -10.73 -63.32 49.69
N LEU A 206 -10.06 -62.99 50.79
CA LEU A 206 -9.31 -61.73 50.93
C LEU A 206 -8.20 -61.60 49.88
N ASN A 207 -7.50 -62.69 49.56
CA ASN A 207 -6.47 -62.68 48.53
C ASN A 207 -7.05 -62.45 47.13
N ARG A 208 -8.21 -63.04 46.81
CA ARG A 208 -8.95 -62.75 45.56
C ARG A 208 -9.36 -61.30 45.49
N GLN A 209 -9.98 -60.77 46.55
CA GLN A 209 -10.39 -59.36 46.61
C GLN A 209 -9.21 -58.40 46.48
N ARG A 210 -8.05 -58.73 47.07
CA ARG A 210 -6.81 -57.96 46.89
C ARG A 210 -6.31 -57.98 45.44
N ALA A 211 -6.37 -59.14 44.78
CA ALA A 211 -6.00 -59.27 43.37
C ALA A 211 -6.95 -58.46 42.47
N ASP A 212 -8.25 -58.53 42.72
CA ASP A 212 -9.28 -57.77 42.00
C ASP A 212 -9.10 -56.26 42.19
N LEU A 213 -8.91 -55.80 43.44
CA LEU A 213 -8.58 -54.40 43.72
C LEU A 213 -7.30 -53.95 43.02
N GLY A 214 -6.28 -54.80 42.98
CA GLY A 214 -5.05 -54.54 42.22
C GLY A 214 -5.31 -54.39 40.72
N SER A 215 -6.16 -55.23 40.15
CA SER A 215 -6.58 -55.15 38.74
C SER A 215 -7.36 -53.86 38.45
N VAL A 216 -8.34 -53.54 39.28
CA VAL A 216 -9.15 -52.31 39.17
C VAL A 216 -8.27 -51.06 39.28
N ARG A 217 -7.31 -51.02 40.21
CA ARG A 217 -6.37 -49.90 40.33
C ARG A 217 -5.53 -49.71 39.07
N ARG A 218 -5.04 -50.79 38.46
CA ARG A 218 -4.30 -50.71 37.18
C ARG A 218 -5.21 -50.21 36.06
N ALA A 219 -6.44 -50.72 35.95
CA ALA A 219 -7.39 -50.26 34.95
C ALA A 219 -7.71 -48.76 35.12
N LEU A 220 -7.91 -48.31 36.36
CA LEU A 220 -8.14 -46.89 36.67
C LEU A 220 -6.93 -46.02 36.28
N SER A 221 -5.72 -46.42 36.67
CA SER A 221 -4.50 -45.67 36.31
C SER A 221 -4.31 -45.58 34.78
N ASN A 222 -4.60 -46.66 34.05
CA ASN A 222 -4.58 -46.64 32.58
C ASN A 222 -5.66 -45.70 32.01
N ALA A 223 -6.87 -45.71 32.57
CA ALA A 223 -7.94 -44.81 32.15
C ALA A 223 -7.59 -43.34 32.41
N GLU A 224 -6.99 -43.02 33.56
CA GLU A 224 -6.51 -41.67 33.89
C GLU A 224 -5.41 -41.19 32.94
N ASN A 225 -4.45 -42.06 32.61
CA ASN A 225 -3.40 -41.76 31.64
C ASN A 225 -3.97 -41.50 30.23
N SER A 226 -4.92 -42.32 29.80
CA SER A 226 -5.64 -42.13 28.54
C SER A 226 -6.44 -40.82 28.54
N ALA A 227 -7.18 -40.53 29.61
CA ALA A 227 -7.93 -39.28 29.75
C ALA A 227 -7.01 -38.05 29.71
N ASN A 228 -5.84 -38.10 30.36
CA ASN A 228 -4.85 -37.03 30.29
C ASN A 228 -4.27 -36.87 28.87
N THR A 229 -4.06 -37.97 28.15
CA THR A 229 -3.62 -37.95 26.76
C THR A 229 -4.67 -37.29 25.86
N TYR A 230 -5.94 -37.68 26.00
CA TYR A 230 -7.04 -37.05 25.27
C TYR A 230 -7.20 -35.57 25.62
N ARG A 231 -7.04 -35.19 26.89
CA ARG A 231 -7.11 -33.78 27.30
C ARG A 231 -6.00 -32.95 26.66
N LYS A 232 -4.78 -33.50 26.53
CA LYS A 232 -3.68 -32.86 25.80
C LYS A 232 -3.96 -32.74 24.30
N GLN A 233 -4.49 -33.80 23.69
CA GLN A 233 -4.87 -33.80 22.27
C GLN A 233 -5.99 -32.78 22.00
N LEU A 234 -7.00 -32.71 22.88
CA LEU A 234 -8.07 -31.72 22.80
C LEU A 234 -7.52 -30.30 22.89
N GLY A 235 -6.64 -30.02 23.86
CA GLY A 235 -6.01 -28.70 23.98
C GLY A 235 -5.17 -28.33 22.75
N SER A 236 -4.47 -29.30 22.14
CA SER A 236 -3.77 -29.08 20.86
C SER A 236 -4.76 -28.74 19.74
N ALA A 237 -5.84 -29.49 19.60
CA ALA A 237 -6.86 -29.26 18.59
C ALA A 237 -7.56 -27.90 18.77
N GLU A 238 -7.81 -27.48 20.01
CA GLU A 238 -8.37 -26.15 20.34
C GLU A 238 -7.42 -25.02 19.92
N ASN A 239 -6.12 -25.18 20.17
CA ASN A 239 -5.10 -24.22 19.75
C ASN A 239 -4.99 -24.14 18.22
N ASP A 240 -4.97 -25.28 17.53
CA ASP A 240 -4.96 -25.34 16.06
C ASP A 240 -6.21 -24.68 15.47
N LEU A 241 -7.37 -24.94 16.07
CA LEU A 241 -8.64 -24.34 15.66
C LEU A 241 -8.66 -22.82 15.89
N ALA A 242 -8.12 -22.34 17.01
CA ALA A 242 -7.95 -20.90 17.26
C ALA A 242 -7.01 -20.24 16.23
N TYR A 243 -5.91 -20.90 15.90
CA TYR A 243 -4.98 -20.45 14.87
C TYR A 243 -5.62 -20.39 13.48
N LEU A 244 -6.36 -21.44 13.10
CA LEU A 244 -7.10 -21.49 11.83
C LEU A 244 -8.18 -20.40 11.76
N ARG A 245 -8.92 -20.15 12.84
CA ARG A 245 -9.86 -19.03 12.92
C ARG A 245 -9.17 -17.68 12.73
N GLY A 246 -8.00 -17.49 13.36
CA GLY A 246 -7.19 -16.28 13.18
C GLY A 246 -6.77 -16.08 11.71
N ARG A 247 -6.30 -17.15 11.04
CA ARG A 247 -5.96 -17.13 9.61
C ARG A 247 -7.18 -16.87 8.73
N ALA A 248 -8.33 -17.48 9.02
CA ALA A 248 -9.57 -17.26 8.27
C ALA A 248 -9.99 -15.78 8.35
N ASN A 249 -10.00 -15.19 9.55
CA ASN A 249 -10.30 -13.76 9.73
C ASN A 249 -9.32 -12.85 8.98
N ALA A 250 -8.02 -13.21 8.95
CA ALA A 250 -7.03 -12.45 8.18
C ALA A 250 -7.30 -12.53 6.67
N MET A 251 -7.58 -13.74 6.16
CA MET A 251 -7.93 -13.95 4.75
C MET A 251 -9.22 -13.23 4.36
N GLU A 252 -10.23 -13.18 5.24
CA GLU A 252 -11.47 -12.42 5.01
C GLU A 252 -11.20 -10.91 4.88
N LYS A 253 -10.34 -10.35 5.74
CA LYS A 253 -9.94 -8.94 5.66
C LYS A 253 -9.15 -8.64 4.37
N GLU A 254 -8.24 -9.51 3.98
CA GLU A 254 -7.51 -9.39 2.72
C GLU A 254 -8.47 -9.47 1.53
N LEU A 255 -9.41 -10.41 1.54
CA LEU A 255 -10.43 -10.56 0.50
C LEU A 255 -11.30 -9.30 0.40
N ALA A 256 -11.74 -8.72 1.52
CA ALA A 256 -12.47 -7.46 1.54
C ALA A 256 -11.64 -6.31 0.92
N SER A 257 -10.37 -6.18 1.32
CA SER A 257 -9.46 -5.18 0.75
C SER A 257 -9.24 -5.36 -0.77
N THR A 258 -9.15 -6.60 -1.25
CA THR A 258 -9.02 -6.86 -2.70
C THR A 258 -10.30 -6.52 -3.45
N ARG A 259 -11.49 -6.80 -2.88
CA ARG A 259 -12.78 -6.39 -3.46
C ARG A 259 -12.89 -4.87 -3.56
N ASP A 260 -12.51 -4.13 -2.52
CA ASP A 260 -12.54 -2.67 -2.54
C ASP A 260 -11.61 -2.10 -3.62
N ARG A 261 -10.40 -2.67 -3.76
CA ARG A 261 -9.47 -2.31 -4.83
C ARG A 261 -10.03 -2.62 -6.22
N LEU A 262 -10.71 -3.76 -6.37
CA LEU A 262 -11.35 -4.14 -7.64
C LEU A 262 -12.46 -3.15 -8.01
N LEU A 263 -13.36 -2.82 -7.07
CA LEU A 263 -14.43 -1.83 -7.28
C LEU A 263 -13.88 -0.45 -7.65
N ALA A 264 -12.78 -0.02 -7.01
CA ALA A 264 -12.11 1.23 -7.36
C ALA A 264 -11.54 1.19 -8.80
N SER A 265 -10.93 0.06 -9.18
CA SER A 265 -10.43 -0.15 -10.54
C SER A 265 -11.57 -0.13 -11.57
N GLU A 266 -12.69 -0.80 -11.30
CA GLU A 266 -13.87 -0.79 -12.18
C GLU A 266 -14.42 0.63 -12.38
N LYS A 267 -14.52 1.43 -11.31
CA LYS A 267 -14.90 2.85 -11.42
C LYS A 267 -13.91 3.64 -12.27
N SER A 268 -12.61 3.42 -12.09
CA SER A 268 -11.59 4.07 -12.92
C SER A 268 -11.67 3.65 -14.39
N ILE A 269 -11.98 2.40 -14.68
CA ILE A 269 -12.17 1.90 -16.06
C ILE A 269 -13.37 2.59 -16.69
N LYS A 270 -14.54 2.61 -16.02
CA LYS A 270 -15.74 3.31 -16.52
C LYS A 270 -15.50 4.80 -16.76
N ALA A 271 -14.77 5.47 -15.88
CA ALA A 271 -14.40 6.88 -16.07
C ALA A 271 -13.53 7.07 -17.33
N ARG A 272 -12.53 6.20 -17.54
CA ARG A 272 -11.69 6.22 -18.74
C ARG A 272 -12.45 5.89 -20.02
N GLU A 273 -13.44 4.99 -19.96
CA GLU A 273 -14.31 4.70 -21.11
C GLU A 273 -15.12 5.93 -21.52
N ILE A 274 -15.64 6.69 -20.55
CA ILE A 274 -16.34 7.97 -20.80
C ILE A 274 -15.39 9.00 -21.42
N GLU A 275 -14.18 9.14 -20.89
CA GLU A 275 -13.15 10.04 -21.44
C GLU A 275 -12.76 9.64 -22.87
N LEU A 276 -12.58 8.33 -23.12
CA LEU A 276 -12.26 7.80 -24.43
C LEU A 276 -13.38 8.08 -25.44
N ALA A 277 -14.63 7.84 -25.07
CA ALA A 277 -15.79 8.16 -25.90
C ALA A 277 -15.84 9.67 -26.22
N SER A 278 -15.60 10.53 -25.22
CA SER A 278 -15.53 11.99 -25.44
C SER A 278 -14.40 12.38 -26.40
N ALA A 279 -13.22 11.77 -26.24
CA ALA A 279 -12.08 12.00 -27.14
C ALA A 279 -12.37 11.55 -28.57
N GLN A 280 -13.04 10.40 -28.75
CA GLN A 280 -13.49 9.91 -30.05
C GLN A 280 -14.48 10.89 -30.71
N THR A 281 -15.48 11.38 -29.98
CA THR A 281 -16.42 12.39 -30.51
C THR A 281 -15.69 13.68 -30.90
N ARG A 282 -14.72 14.15 -30.10
CA ARG A 282 -13.90 15.32 -30.46
C ARG A 282 -13.08 15.08 -31.72
N LEU A 283 -12.49 13.89 -31.86
CA LEU A 283 -11.71 13.53 -33.04
C LEU A 283 -12.58 13.51 -34.30
N GLU A 284 -13.78 12.92 -34.22
CA GLU A 284 -14.73 12.87 -35.33
C GLU A 284 -15.20 14.28 -35.72
N ASN A 285 -15.48 15.15 -34.74
CA ASN A 285 -15.77 16.55 -34.99
C ASN A 285 -14.60 17.28 -35.68
N MET A 286 -13.35 17.05 -35.24
CA MET A 286 -12.17 17.62 -35.88
C MET A 286 -11.98 17.11 -37.32
N GLN A 287 -12.24 15.82 -37.57
CA GLN A 287 -12.22 15.26 -38.92
C GLN A 287 -13.25 15.93 -39.83
N ASN A 288 -14.46 16.17 -39.33
CA ASN A 288 -15.49 16.90 -40.08
C ASN A 288 -15.10 18.34 -40.37
N VAL A 289 -14.55 19.06 -39.38
CA VAL A 289 -14.02 20.41 -39.56
C VAL A 289 -12.90 20.43 -40.60
N LEU A 290 -11.96 19.48 -40.52
CA LEU A 290 -10.87 19.37 -41.48
C LEU A 290 -11.39 19.08 -42.90
N LYS A 291 -12.36 18.18 -43.03
CA LYS A 291 -12.99 17.87 -44.32
C LYS A 291 -13.68 19.10 -44.94
N ASN A 292 -14.37 19.89 -44.11
CA ASN A 292 -14.97 21.15 -44.55
C ASN A 292 -13.88 22.15 -44.98
N ALA A 293 -12.82 22.32 -44.18
CA ALA A 293 -11.71 23.21 -44.54
C ALA A 293 -11.02 22.79 -45.84
N VAL A 294 -10.86 21.49 -46.10
CA VAL A 294 -10.34 20.97 -47.37
C VAL A 294 -11.27 21.30 -48.54
N SER A 295 -12.59 21.16 -48.35
CA SER A 295 -13.59 21.54 -49.34
C SER A 295 -13.53 23.04 -49.65
N ASP A 296 -13.49 23.88 -48.62
CA ASP A 296 -13.40 25.34 -48.74
C ASP A 296 -12.09 25.76 -49.43
N LEU A 297 -10.96 25.14 -49.09
CA LEU A 297 -9.69 25.36 -49.76
C LEU A 297 -9.77 25.00 -51.25
N SER A 298 -10.42 23.87 -51.57
CA SER A 298 -10.62 23.43 -52.96
C SER A 298 -11.47 24.43 -53.74
N ALA A 299 -12.58 24.89 -53.16
CA ALA A 299 -13.43 25.93 -53.74
C ALA A 299 -12.67 27.25 -53.94
N THR A 300 -11.87 27.66 -52.95
CA THR A 300 -11.04 28.87 -53.02
C THR A 300 -9.98 28.75 -54.11
N ARG A 301 -9.36 27.57 -54.28
CA ARG A 301 -8.41 27.31 -55.37
C ARG A 301 -9.08 27.41 -56.74
N GLN A 302 -10.29 26.88 -56.89
CA GLN A 302 -11.06 27.03 -58.13
C GLN A 302 -11.40 28.51 -58.40
N GLN A 303 -11.84 29.26 -57.39
CA GLN A 303 -12.08 30.69 -57.51
C GLN A 303 -10.80 31.45 -57.91
N LEU A 304 -9.67 31.14 -57.28
CA LEU A 304 -8.38 31.75 -57.61
C LEU A 304 -7.93 31.42 -59.04
N ALA A 305 -8.12 30.18 -59.49
CA ALA A 305 -7.86 29.80 -60.87
C ALA A 305 -8.76 30.58 -61.85
N GLY A 306 -10.04 30.75 -61.50
CA GLY A 306 -10.99 31.57 -62.26
C GLY A 306 -10.57 33.05 -62.34
N GLU A 307 -10.16 33.65 -61.23
CA GLU A 307 -9.65 35.02 -61.19
C GLU A 307 -8.32 35.16 -61.94
N SER A 308 -7.43 34.17 -61.90
CA SER A 308 -6.21 34.16 -62.70
C SER A 308 -6.52 34.14 -64.20
N ALA A 309 -7.47 33.30 -64.63
CA ALA A 309 -7.91 33.26 -66.03
C ALA A 309 -8.55 34.59 -66.48
N ARG A 310 -9.40 35.20 -65.63
CA ARG A 310 -9.95 36.55 -65.88
C ARG A 310 -8.86 37.60 -65.97
N ARG A 311 -7.85 37.53 -65.11
CA ARG A 311 -6.69 38.44 -65.15
C ARG A 311 -5.90 38.29 -66.44
N GLU A 312 -5.63 37.07 -66.90
CA GLU A 312 -4.98 36.82 -68.19
C GLU A 312 -5.81 37.36 -69.36
N GLN A 313 -7.14 37.17 -69.32
CA GLN A 313 -8.04 37.74 -70.31
C GLN A 313 -8.00 39.28 -70.30
N ALA A 314 -8.01 39.90 -69.12
CA ALA A 314 -7.90 41.35 -68.97
C ALA A 314 -6.54 41.88 -69.44
N GLN A 315 -5.44 41.16 -69.17
CA GLN A 315 -4.11 41.50 -69.70
C GLN A 315 -4.05 41.42 -71.22
N SER A 316 -4.66 40.40 -71.83
CA SER A 316 -4.77 40.26 -73.28
C SER A 316 -5.59 41.40 -73.90
N GLN A 317 -6.72 41.77 -73.28
CA GLN A 317 -7.52 42.91 -73.68
C GLN A 317 -6.75 44.23 -73.54
N LEU A 318 -6.01 44.43 -72.44
CA LEU A 318 -5.18 45.60 -72.22
C LEU A 318 -4.03 45.68 -73.23
N ALA A 319 -3.41 44.56 -73.57
CA ALA A 319 -2.37 44.49 -74.60
C ALA A 319 -2.92 44.87 -75.98
N LYS A 320 -4.13 44.42 -76.33
CA LYS A 320 -4.84 44.86 -77.55
C LYS A 320 -5.12 46.35 -77.54
N LEU A 321 -5.74 46.86 -76.46
CA LEU A 321 -6.00 48.30 -76.27
C LEU A 321 -4.72 49.14 -76.38
N LYS A 322 -3.61 48.68 -75.81
CA LYS A 322 -2.30 49.33 -75.92
C LYS A 322 -1.77 49.31 -77.36
N GLY A 323 -1.97 48.20 -78.08
CA GLY A 323 -1.68 48.10 -79.51
C GLY A 323 -2.48 49.11 -80.33
N ASP A 324 -3.78 49.19 -80.10
CA ASP A 324 -4.68 50.12 -80.77
C ASP A 324 -4.32 51.59 -80.45
N TYR A 325 -4.04 51.89 -79.18
CA TYR A 325 -3.56 53.21 -78.75
C TYR A 325 -2.26 53.60 -79.45
N ASN A 326 -1.27 52.71 -79.49
CA ASN A 326 0.00 52.97 -80.17
C ASN A 326 -0.21 53.19 -81.68
N ALA A 327 -1.10 52.43 -82.31
CA ALA A 327 -1.44 52.58 -83.72
C ALA A 327 -2.10 53.94 -84.00
N VAL A 328 -3.00 54.40 -83.13
CA VAL A 328 -3.63 55.72 -83.23
C VAL A 328 -2.62 56.84 -82.98
N SER A 329 -1.78 56.72 -81.95
CA SER A 329 -0.73 57.70 -81.63
C SER A 329 0.27 57.86 -82.78
N THR A 330 0.67 56.75 -83.41
CA THR A 330 1.59 56.77 -84.56
C THR A 330 0.96 57.46 -85.77
N LYS A 331 -0.35 57.24 -86.00
CA LYS A 331 -1.09 57.95 -87.07
C LYS A 331 -1.20 59.45 -86.80
N LEU A 332 -1.45 59.84 -85.55
CA LEU A 332 -1.53 61.25 -85.15
C LEU A 332 -0.18 61.96 -85.31
N GLN A 333 0.90 61.34 -84.83
CA GLN A 333 2.25 61.90 -84.92
C GLN A 333 2.76 62.02 -86.37
N ASN A 334 2.38 61.08 -87.24
CA ASN A 334 2.66 61.18 -88.67
C ASN A 334 1.87 62.31 -89.36
N ALA A 335 0.65 62.62 -88.90
CA ALA A 335 -0.11 63.76 -89.41
C ALA A 335 0.47 65.11 -88.94
N GLU A 336 0.90 65.19 -87.68
CA GLU A 336 1.56 66.38 -87.10
C GLU A 336 2.90 66.70 -87.77
N ASN A 337 3.73 65.67 -88.02
CA ASN A 337 5.03 65.84 -88.69
C ASN A 337 4.88 66.33 -90.13
N LYS A 338 3.83 65.89 -90.84
CA LYS A 338 3.51 66.37 -92.18
C LYS A 338 3.09 67.84 -92.17
N LEU A 339 2.35 68.25 -91.15
CA LEU A 339 1.93 69.64 -90.94
C LEU A 339 3.09 70.59 -90.66
N ARG A 340 4.04 70.19 -89.80
CA ARG A 340 5.21 71.02 -89.44
C ARG A 340 6.16 71.25 -90.62
N SER A 341 6.30 70.27 -91.52
CA SER A 341 7.19 70.39 -92.69
C SER A 341 6.71 71.45 -93.70
N ASP A 342 5.39 71.64 -93.84
CA ASP A 342 4.83 72.59 -94.79
C ASP A 342 5.03 74.06 -94.38
N VAL A 343 4.96 74.35 -93.07
CA VAL A 343 5.15 75.71 -92.52
C VAL A 343 6.63 76.13 -92.57
N LEU A 344 7.52 75.22 -92.15
CA LEU A 344 8.96 75.46 -92.17
C LEU A 344 9.46 75.72 -93.61
N THR A 345 8.99 74.93 -94.58
CA THR A 345 9.35 75.11 -96.00
C THR A 345 8.99 76.51 -96.53
N ARG A 346 7.85 77.08 -96.11
CA ARG A 346 7.43 78.44 -96.53
C ARG A 346 8.27 79.52 -95.85
N TYR A 347 8.56 79.36 -94.56
CA TYR A 347 9.46 80.24 -93.83
C TYR A 347 10.85 80.28 -94.47
N GLU A 348 11.47 79.13 -94.73
CA GLU A 348 12.81 79.02 -95.34
C GLU A 348 12.91 79.75 -96.68
N ARG A 349 11.88 79.65 -97.54
CA ARG A 349 11.83 80.34 -98.85
C ARG A 349 11.79 81.87 -98.73
N SER A 350 11.21 82.40 -97.65
CA SER A 350 11.04 83.84 -97.43
C SER A 350 12.17 84.46 -96.60
N ALA A 351 12.86 83.65 -95.80
CA ALA A 351 13.83 84.07 -94.81
C ALA A 351 15.07 84.73 -95.42
N ARG A 352 15.57 85.75 -94.72
CA ARG A 352 16.79 86.46 -95.02
C ARG A 352 17.62 86.57 -93.76
N LYS A 353 18.93 86.41 -93.91
CA LYS A 353 19.89 86.62 -92.83
C LYS A 353 20.25 88.10 -92.78
N LEU A 354 19.79 88.79 -91.75
CA LEU A 354 20.17 90.16 -91.42
C LEU A 354 21.33 90.11 -90.42
N ARG A 355 22.50 90.60 -90.83
CA ARG A 355 23.64 90.84 -89.94
C ARG A 355 23.71 92.31 -89.61
N LEU A 356 23.63 92.59 -88.32
CA LEU A 356 23.73 93.91 -87.72
C LEU A 356 25.09 94.05 -87.06
N HIS A 357 25.83 95.10 -87.42
CA HIS A 357 27.06 95.50 -86.75
C HIS A 357 26.95 96.95 -86.30
N ILE A 358 27.04 97.17 -84.99
CA ILE A 358 26.99 98.49 -84.36
C ILE A 358 28.21 98.64 -83.44
N ARG A 359 29.06 99.63 -83.71
CA ARG A 359 30.13 100.05 -82.80
C ARG A 359 29.81 101.40 -82.19
N GLU A 360 29.72 101.43 -80.87
CA GLU A 360 29.42 102.61 -80.07
C GLU A 360 30.60 102.93 -79.15
N LYS A 361 31.18 104.12 -79.31
CA LYS A 361 32.20 104.63 -78.40
C LYS A 361 31.53 105.14 -77.12
N ARG A 362 32.06 104.77 -75.96
CA ARG A 362 31.52 105.16 -74.65
C ARG A 362 32.65 105.62 -73.73
N LEU A 363 32.33 106.45 -72.74
CA LEU A 363 33.29 107.01 -71.78
C LEU A 363 34.18 105.97 -71.07
N LEU A 364 33.63 104.79 -70.73
CA LEU A 364 34.34 103.76 -69.96
C LEU A 364 34.76 102.55 -70.80
N ARG A 365 33.85 102.04 -71.63
CA ARG A 365 34.08 100.83 -72.43
C ARG A 365 33.25 100.88 -73.71
N ASP A 366 33.95 100.90 -74.84
CA ASP A 366 33.33 100.80 -76.16
C ASP A 366 32.49 99.52 -76.27
N ARG A 367 31.35 99.64 -76.94
CA ARG A 367 30.44 98.54 -77.20
C ARG A 367 30.53 98.18 -78.68
N ASP A 368 30.79 96.91 -78.94
CA ASP A 368 30.81 96.35 -80.29
C ASP A 368 29.79 95.21 -80.35
N GLU A 369 28.69 95.42 -81.07
CA GLU A 369 27.54 94.52 -81.12
C GLU A 369 27.40 93.89 -82.51
N HIS A 370 27.40 92.56 -82.54
CA HIS A 370 27.24 91.76 -83.75
C HIS A 370 26.05 90.83 -83.55
N ASN A 371 24.94 91.09 -84.24
CA ASN A 371 23.75 90.26 -84.16
C ASN A 371 23.42 89.68 -85.53
N GLU A 372 22.96 88.43 -85.54
CA GLU A 372 22.49 87.74 -86.73
C GLU A 372 21.05 87.30 -86.53
N PHE A 373 20.17 87.74 -87.41
CA PHE A 373 18.75 87.40 -87.36
C PHE A 373 18.32 86.77 -88.68
N TYR A 374 17.40 85.82 -88.59
CA TYR A 374 16.74 85.16 -89.70
C TYR A 374 15.30 85.64 -89.72
N LEU A 375 15.02 86.61 -90.59
CA LEU A 375 13.72 87.26 -90.68
C LEU A 375 13.07 86.92 -92.03
N PRO A 376 11.79 86.56 -92.07
CA PRO A 376 11.06 86.40 -93.31
C PRO A 376 10.90 87.76 -93.99
N THR A 377 11.01 87.74 -95.30
CA THR A 377 10.63 88.89 -96.12
C THR A 377 9.12 88.94 -96.21
N VAL A 378 8.53 90.09 -95.94
CA VAL A 378 7.09 90.30 -95.92
C VAL A 378 6.71 91.32 -96.99
N ALA A 379 5.68 91.01 -97.78
CA ALA A 379 5.18 91.90 -98.80
C ALA A 379 4.27 92.96 -98.17
N VAL A 380 4.64 94.22 -98.32
CA VAL A 380 3.83 95.37 -97.88
C VAL A 380 3.80 96.37 -99.03
N ASN A 381 2.61 96.69 -99.54
CA ASN A 381 2.38 97.70 -100.58
C ASN A 381 3.33 97.58 -101.80
N GLY A 382 3.57 96.34 -102.28
CA GLY A 382 4.39 96.05 -103.46
C GLY A 382 5.91 96.03 -103.23
N LYS A 383 6.38 96.25 -101.99
CA LYS A 383 7.78 96.17 -101.60
C LYS A 383 8.01 95.12 -100.52
N ASN A 384 9.27 94.73 -100.37
CA ASN A 384 9.71 93.66 -99.49
C ASN A 384 10.39 94.23 -98.23
N TYR A 385 9.88 93.85 -97.06
CA TYR A 385 10.39 94.34 -95.78
C TYR A 385 10.76 93.19 -94.85
N LEU A 386 11.80 93.38 -94.05
CA LEU A 386 12.03 92.60 -92.85
C LEU A 386 11.31 93.31 -91.70
N ILE A 387 10.42 92.60 -91.02
CA ILE A 387 9.61 93.14 -89.93
C ILE A 387 10.00 92.41 -88.64
N SER A 388 10.34 93.17 -87.60
CA SER A 388 10.61 92.63 -86.27
C SER A 388 10.46 93.74 -85.22
N ALA A 389 10.73 93.41 -83.96
CA ALA A 389 10.80 94.40 -82.91
C ALA A 389 11.94 95.40 -83.19
N LEU A 390 11.67 96.70 -83.04
CA LEU A 390 12.65 97.78 -83.18
C LEU A 390 13.89 97.50 -82.36
N ARG A 391 13.73 96.99 -81.13
CA ARG A 391 14.87 96.63 -80.25
C ARG A 391 15.73 95.50 -80.79
N ALA A 392 15.15 94.56 -81.55
CA ALA A 392 15.89 93.48 -82.15
C ALA A 392 16.71 93.99 -83.35
N ILE A 393 16.08 94.75 -84.26
CA ILE A 393 16.70 95.14 -85.53
C ILE A 393 17.37 96.52 -85.53
N ALA A 394 17.21 97.34 -84.49
CA ALA A 394 17.89 98.62 -84.33
C ALA A 394 18.99 98.61 -83.24
N GLY A 395 19.20 97.47 -82.57
CA GLY A 395 20.15 97.31 -81.47
C GLY A 395 19.57 97.70 -80.11
N SER A 396 19.99 96.99 -79.06
CA SER A 396 19.48 97.22 -77.70
C SER A 396 20.31 98.29 -76.98
N ARG A 397 19.91 99.58 -77.07
CA ARG A 397 20.59 100.68 -76.36
C ARG A 397 20.15 100.85 -74.90
N GLN A 398 20.03 99.74 -74.15
CA GLN A 398 19.92 99.81 -72.70
C GLN A 398 21.17 100.52 -72.13
N ASN A 399 20.94 101.55 -71.30
CA ASN A 399 21.97 102.35 -70.63
C ASN A 399 22.90 103.15 -71.58
N SER A 400 22.37 103.72 -72.67
CA SER A 400 23.15 104.67 -73.48
C SER A 400 23.32 106.01 -72.73
N SER A 401 24.57 106.49 -72.63
CA SER A 401 24.87 107.83 -72.08
C SER A 401 24.74 108.88 -73.19
N PRO A 402 24.35 110.13 -72.89
CA PRO A 402 24.37 111.24 -73.85
C PRO A 402 25.75 111.46 -74.51
N LEU A 403 26.82 110.95 -73.89
CA LEU A 403 28.21 111.05 -74.37
C LEU A 403 28.64 109.83 -75.21
N SER A 404 27.71 108.95 -75.60
CA SER A 404 28.01 107.75 -76.41
C SER A 404 27.75 108.01 -77.88
N GLU A 405 28.73 107.69 -78.73
CA GLU A 405 28.67 107.96 -80.17
C GLU A 405 28.70 106.65 -80.97
N VAL A 406 27.71 106.43 -81.83
CA VAL A 406 27.75 105.32 -82.79
C VAL A 406 28.71 105.69 -83.91
N VAL A 407 29.83 104.98 -84.00
CA VAL A 407 30.90 105.26 -84.98
C VAL A 407 30.87 104.32 -86.18
N GLU A 408 30.31 103.12 -86.03
CA GLU A 408 30.09 102.18 -87.13
C GLU A 408 28.67 101.62 -87.10
N LEU A 409 28.01 101.63 -88.25
CA LEU A 409 26.66 101.10 -88.45
C LEU A 409 26.60 100.35 -89.78
N GLN A 410 26.40 99.04 -89.70
CA GLN A 410 26.27 98.19 -90.88
C GLN A 410 25.09 97.23 -90.76
N TYR A 411 24.25 97.27 -91.78
CA TYR A 411 23.13 96.36 -91.98
C TYR A 411 23.40 95.60 -93.26
N LEU A 412 23.66 94.30 -93.14
CA LEU A 412 23.98 93.42 -94.25
C LEU A 412 22.91 92.35 -94.37
N VAL A 413 22.34 92.18 -95.55
CA VAL A 413 21.35 91.14 -95.83
C VAL A 413 21.91 90.13 -96.82
N SER A 414 21.72 88.85 -96.52
CA SER A 414 22.10 87.73 -97.38
C SER A 414 21.08 86.59 -97.33
N LYS A 415 21.27 85.58 -98.17
CA LYS A 415 20.54 84.31 -98.04
C LYS A 415 20.99 83.57 -96.75
N PRO A 416 20.09 82.83 -96.07
CA PRO A 416 20.43 82.07 -94.87
C PRO A 416 21.44 80.93 -95.09
N ASP A 417 21.45 80.33 -96.28
CA ASP A 417 22.05 79.02 -96.59
C ASP A 417 23.59 79.00 -96.63
N GLY A 418 24.26 80.03 -96.10
CA GLY A 418 25.70 80.01 -95.77
C GLY A 418 26.67 79.82 -96.95
N SER A 419 26.20 79.69 -98.19
CA SER A 419 27.11 79.57 -99.33
C SER A 419 27.86 80.90 -99.51
N SER A 420 29.18 80.85 -99.40
CA SER A 420 30.11 81.98 -99.50
C SER A 420 30.03 82.78 -100.83
N LYS A 421 29.14 82.38 -101.75
CA LYS A 421 28.86 83.01 -103.04
C LYS A 421 27.54 83.79 -103.09
N SER A 422 26.74 83.81 -102.02
CA SER A 422 25.48 84.56 -102.00
C SER A 422 25.73 86.07 -101.94
N PRO A 423 25.07 86.89 -102.78
CA PRO A 423 25.25 88.34 -102.75
C PRO A 423 24.86 88.90 -101.37
N VAL A 424 25.79 89.65 -100.77
CA VAL A 424 25.56 90.37 -99.52
C VAL A 424 25.22 91.81 -99.89
N ALA A 425 23.98 92.23 -99.63
CA ALA A 425 23.53 93.59 -99.89
C ALA A 425 23.65 94.43 -98.61
N ARG A 426 24.30 95.59 -98.69
CA ARG A 426 24.28 96.58 -97.60
C ARG A 426 22.98 97.38 -97.69
N LEU A 427 22.20 97.40 -96.62
CA LEU A 427 20.96 98.17 -96.55
C LEU A 427 21.28 99.64 -96.27
N MET A 428 20.90 100.50 -97.22
CA MET A 428 21.10 101.95 -97.13
C MET A 428 19.78 102.72 -96.95
N GLY A 429 18.64 102.04 -97.06
CA GLY A 429 17.32 102.61 -96.75
C GLY A 429 17.14 102.82 -95.23
N PRO A 430 16.19 103.68 -94.82
CA PRO A 430 15.93 103.90 -93.40
C PRO A 430 15.25 102.68 -92.75
N ILE A 431 15.32 102.62 -91.41
CA ILE A 431 14.40 101.82 -90.61
C ILE A 431 13.10 102.62 -90.48
N TYR A 432 11.98 102.02 -90.86
CA TYR A 432 10.66 102.58 -90.68
C TYR A 432 10.08 102.11 -89.35
N VAL A 433 9.66 103.05 -88.51
CA VAL A 433 8.99 102.76 -87.23
C VAL A 433 7.49 102.80 -87.46
N SER A 434 6.78 101.75 -87.01
CA SER A 434 5.33 101.65 -87.14
C SER A 434 4.64 102.72 -86.29
N SER A 435 3.67 103.42 -86.88
CA SER A 435 2.87 104.44 -86.18
C SER A 435 1.86 103.84 -85.20
N ASN A 436 1.49 102.57 -85.40
CA ASN A 436 0.52 101.85 -84.55
C ASN A 436 1.17 101.29 -83.27
N ASP A 437 2.43 100.87 -83.35
CA ASP A 437 3.25 100.49 -82.20
C ASP A 437 4.71 100.78 -82.53
N CYS A 438 5.30 101.77 -81.84
CA CYS A 438 6.67 102.20 -82.09
C CYS A 438 7.73 101.13 -81.77
N ARG A 439 7.34 100.01 -81.13
CA ARG A 439 8.21 98.85 -80.92
C ARG A 439 8.33 97.96 -82.14
N VAL A 440 7.56 98.20 -83.21
CA VAL A 440 7.67 97.45 -84.46
C VAL A 440 8.40 98.27 -85.50
N ALA A 441 9.35 97.64 -86.17
CA ALA A 441 10.16 98.27 -87.19
C ALA A 441 10.22 97.44 -88.47
N LEU A 442 10.30 98.13 -89.59
CA LEU A 442 10.37 97.58 -90.93
C LEU A 442 11.65 98.09 -91.61
N VAL A 443 12.36 97.19 -92.28
CA VAL A 443 13.54 97.56 -93.09
C VAL A 443 13.35 97.02 -94.49
N GLU A 444 13.39 97.91 -95.48
CA GLU A 444 13.25 97.54 -96.90
C GLU A 444 14.46 96.71 -97.35
N VAL A 445 14.20 95.61 -98.05
CA VAL A 445 15.25 94.73 -98.58
C VAL A 445 15.21 94.64 -100.11
N PRO A 446 16.38 94.73 -100.77
CA PRO A 446 16.47 94.62 -102.21
C PRO A 446 16.34 93.16 -102.65
N GLY A 447 15.41 92.84 -103.55
CA GLY A 447 15.39 91.53 -104.22
C GLY A 447 14.06 91.14 -104.86
N LYS A 448 14.15 90.59 -106.08
CA LYS A 448 13.08 89.86 -106.78
C LYS A 448 13.08 88.34 -106.50
N ASP A 449 14.19 87.80 -105.96
CA ASP A 449 14.38 86.35 -105.74
C ASP A 449 13.86 85.86 -104.38
N VAL A 450 12.72 86.39 -103.93
CA VAL A 450 12.08 85.98 -102.67
C VAL A 450 10.61 85.71 -102.93
N GLN A 451 10.06 84.67 -102.30
CA GLN A 451 8.62 84.55 -102.10
C GLN A 451 8.30 85.21 -100.76
N PRO A 452 7.91 86.51 -100.75
CA PRO A 452 7.58 87.17 -99.51
C PRO A 452 6.34 86.55 -98.88
N LEU A 453 6.30 86.54 -97.54
CA LEU A 453 5.10 86.16 -96.81
C LEU A 453 4.08 87.30 -96.87
N ASN A 454 2.80 86.94 -96.84
CA ASN A 454 1.74 87.92 -96.65
C ASN A 454 1.69 88.33 -95.17
N LEU A 455 1.40 89.60 -94.92
CA LEU A 455 1.10 90.10 -93.59
C LEU A 455 -0.39 89.89 -93.31
N LEU A 456 -0.71 89.22 -92.21
CA LEU A 456 -2.09 88.98 -91.81
C LEU A 456 -2.56 90.10 -90.87
N THR A 457 -3.68 90.74 -91.23
CA THR A 457 -4.28 91.78 -90.41
C THR A 457 -5.15 91.20 -89.30
N LYS A 458 -5.44 91.99 -88.25
CA LYS A 458 -6.35 91.63 -87.15
C LYS A 458 -7.73 91.19 -87.67
N LYS A 459 -8.23 91.81 -88.74
CA LYS A 459 -9.51 91.46 -89.38
C LYS A 459 -9.48 90.07 -90.02
N GLU A 460 -8.40 89.74 -90.72
CA GLU A 460 -8.22 88.42 -91.34
C GLU A 460 -7.97 87.33 -90.28
N LEU A 461 -7.21 87.66 -89.23
CA LEU A 461 -6.99 86.77 -88.09
C LEU A 461 -8.31 86.47 -87.34
N LYS A 462 -9.24 87.43 -87.25
CA LYS A 462 -10.59 87.23 -86.66
C LYS A 462 -11.42 86.23 -87.45
N GLN A 463 -11.31 86.22 -88.79
CA GLN A 463 -12.06 85.31 -89.65
C GLN A 463 -11.49 83.88 -89.62
N ARG A 464 -10.16 83.76 -89.60
CA ARG A 464 -9.45 82.47 -89.57
C ARG A 464 -9.45 81.83 -88.17
N GLY A 465 -9.42 82.65 -87.12
CA GLY A 465 -9.12 82.24 -85.76
C GLY A 465 -7.62 82.11 -85.48
N ILE A 466 -7.28 82.01 -84.21
CA ILE A 466 -5.90 81.96 -83.69
C ILE A 466 -5.34 80.54 -83.56
N HIS A 467 -6.00 79.56 -84.18
CA HIS A 467 -5.54 78.17 -84.21
C HIS A 467 -4.41 77.99 -85.25
N ASP A 468 -3.62 76.92 -85.14
CA ASP A 468 -2.53 76.61 -86.07
C ASP A 468 -1.52 77.77 -86.26
N LEU A 469 -1.18 78.47 -85.17
CA LEU A 469 -0.13 79.49 -85.14
C LEU A 469 1.17 78.87 -84.66
N TYR A 470 2.28 79.31 -85.24
CA TYR A 470 3.62 78.81 -84.97
C TYR A 470 4.53 79.95 -84.53
N LEU A 471 5.26 79.73 -83.44
CA LEU A 471 6.32 80.61 -83.00
C LEU A 471 7.62 80.24 -83.72
N PHE A 472 8.29 81.23 -84.29
CA PHE A 472 9.59 81.10 -84.94
C PHE A 472 10.63 81.96 -84.23
N LYS A 473 11.73 81.34 -83.83
CA LYS A 473 12.90 82.04 -83.31
C LYS A 473 13.67 82.71 -84.44
N ILE A 474 13.91 84.01 -84.26
CA ILE A 474 14.70 84.79 -85.23
C ILE A 474 16.19 84.45 -85.19
N ASN A 475 16.69 83.77 -84.15
CA ASN A 475 18.12 83.51 -83.98
C ASN A 475 18.58 82.15 -84.54
N ASN A 476 17.66 81.24 -84.87
CA ASN A 476 18.01 79.84 -85.18
C ASN A 476 17.32 79.29 -86.43
N PHE A 477 17.28 80.09 -87.50
CA PHE A 477 16.82 79.74 -88.86
C PHE A 477 15.78 78.60 -88.93
N GLY A 478 14.63 78.76 -88.27
CA GLY A 478 13.51 77.81 -88.34
C GLY A 478 13.69 76.50 -87.55
N LYS A 479 14.89 76.18 -87.07
CA LYS A 479 15.18 74.98 -86.24
C LYS A 479 14.44 75.03 -84.90
N ASP A 480 14.37 76.22 -84.32
CA ASP A 480 13.59 76.48 -83.12
C ASP A 480 12.23 77.08 -83.52
N SER A 481 11.29 76.20 -83.85
CA SER A 481 9.89 76.56 -84.06
C SER A 481 8.95 75.62 -83.31
N THR A 482 7.82 76.14 -82.84
CA THR A 482 6.80 75.33 -82.16
C THR A 482 5.40 75.80 -82.53
N ILE A 483 4.45 74.87 -82.54
CA ILE A 483 3.02 75.22 -82.55
C ILE A 483 2.65 75.87 -81.21
N LEU A 484 1.76 76.86 -81.26
CA LEU A 484 1.33 77.63 -80.09
C LEU A 484 0.06 77.07 -79.45
N ASP A 485 -0.84 76.43 -80.20
CA ASP A 485 -2.11 75.85 -79.72
C ASP A 485 -2.78 76.68 -78.60
N SER A 486 -3.05 76.06 -77.45
CA SER A 486 -3.70 76.70 -76.30
C SER A 486 -2.84 77.75 -75.57
N ARG A 487 -1.59 77.98 -76.00
CA ARG A 487 -0.70 78.98 -75.42
C ARG A 487 -0.96 80.38 -75.94
N CYS A 488 -1.65 80.53 -77.08
CA CYS A 488 -1.98 81.83 -77.65
C CYS A 488 -3.41 82.27 -77.30
N SER A 489 -3.59 83.57 -77.05
CA SER A 489 -4.91 84.19 -76.82
C SER A 489 -4.94 85.60 -77.38
N MET A 490 -6.05 86.00 -77.99
CA MET A 490 -6.29 87.37 -78.45
C MET A 490 -7.76 87.71 -78.27
N SER A 491 -8.06 88.94 -77.91
CA SER A 491 -9.44 89.45 -77.90
C SER A 491 -9.72 90.20 -79.20
N PHE A 492 -10.76 89.78 -79.91
CA PHE A 492 -11.20 90.39 -81.17
C PHE A 492 -12.31 91.44 -81.00
N GLU A 493 -12.77 91.65 -79.78
CA GLU A 493 -13.82 92.61 -79.42
C GLU A 493 -13.24 93.87 -78.77
N SER A 494 -12.06 93.77 -78.16
CA SER A 494 -11.35 94.92 -77.59
C SER A 494 -10.53 95.68 -78.63
N GLU A 495 -10.28 96.95 -78.36
CA GLU A 495 -9.28 97.78 -79.05
C GLU A 495 -7.82 97.31 -78.84
N ASP A 496 -7.61 96.15 -78.21
CA ASP A 496 -6.28 95.59 -77.96
C ASP A 496 -5.73 94.90 -79.21
N ASP A 497 -4.61 95.40 -79.73
CA ASP A 497 -4.01 94.94 -81.00
C ASP A 497 -2.94 93.86 -80.79
N TYR A 498 -3.01 93.15 -79.66
CA TYR A 498 -2.01 92.17 -79.27
C TYR A 498 -2.55 90.75 -79.14
N LEU A 499 -1.77 89.82 -79.67
CA LEU A 499 -1.83 88.39 -79.38
C LEU A 499 -0.89 88.08 -78.21
N TYR A 500 -1.37 87.36 -77.21
CA TYR A 500 -0.60 86.98 -76.02
C TYR A 500 -0.21 85.52 -76.09
N ILE A 501 1.08 85.23 -75.92
CA ILE A 501 1.63 83.88 -75.84
C ILE A 501 2.06 83.60 -74.41
N ARG A 502 1.51 82.58 -73.79
CA ARG A 502 1.95 82.12 -72.46
C ARG A 502 3.32 81.44 -72.57
N ASN A 503 4.32 82.00 -71.90
CA ASN A 503 5.59 81.35 -71.66
C ASN A 503 5.43 80.48 -70.40
N GLY A 504 5.37 79.16 -70.59
CA GLY A 504 5.22 78.22 -69.48
C GLY A 504 6.38 78.31 -68.50
N ALA A 505 6.08 78.41 -67.20
CA ALA A 505 7.08 78.37 -66.12
C ALA A 505 7.36 76.94 -65.61
N ARG A 506 6.53 75.95 -65.95
CA ARG A 506 6.53 74.60 -65.34
C ARG A 506 7.01 73.46 -66.23
N VAL A 507 7.19 73.67 -67.53
CA VAL A 507 7.65 72.63 -68.47
C VAL A 507 8.93 73.13 -69.14
N SER A 508 10.07 72.55 -68.79
CA SER A 508 11.39 73.02 -69.24
C SER A 508 11.65 72.83 -70.73
N SER A 509 10.80 72.08 -71.43
CA SER A 509 10.95 71.74 -72.85
C SER A 509 10.11 72.61 -73.80
N GLU A 510 9.31 73.56 -73.30
CA GLU A 510 8.50 74.44 -74.15
C GLU A 510 9.34 75.62 -74.67
N LEU A 511 9.37 75.81 -75.99
CA LEU A 511 10.04 76.96 -76.61
C LEU A 511 9.35 78.26 -76.18
N LYS A 512 10.08 79.10 -75.43
CA LYS A 512 9.60 80.39 -74.90
C LYS A 512 9.62 81.43 -76.01
N ALA A 513 8.60 82.28 -76.10
CA ALA A 513 8.62 83.45 -76.98
C ALA A 513 9.46 84.57 -76.37
N GLU A 514 10.31 85.19 -77.18
CA GLU A 514 11.21 86.29 -76.82
C GLU A 514 10.97 87.49 -77.74
N VAL A 515 11.35 88.68 -77.30
CA VAL A 515 11.19 89.91 -78.09
C VAL A 515 11.93 89.78 -79.42
N GLY A 516 11.23 90.09 -80.51
CA GLY A 516 11.71 89.95 -81.88
C GLY A 516 11.24 88.66 -82.58
N ASP A 517 10.84 87.64 -81.82
CA ASP A 517 10.29 86.41 -82.39
C ASP A 517 9.01 86.66 -83.19
N LEU A 518 8.73 85.73 -84.10
CA LEU A 518 7.68 85.89 -85.10
C LEU A 518 6.62 84.82 -84.92
N VAL A 519 5.37 85.20 -85.15
CA VAL A 519 4.23 84.29 -85.15
C VAL A 519 3.75 84.14 -86.58
N LEU A 520 3.84 82.92 -87.12
CA LEU A 520 3.42 82.59 -88.46
C LEU A 520 2.18 81.67 -88.45
N THR A 521 1.32 81.79 -89.46
CA THR A 521 0.24 80.82 -89.68
C THR A 521 0.78 79.54 -90.32
N LYS A 522 0.03 78.45 -90.21
CA LYS A 522 0.29 77.22 -90.99
C LYS A 522 0.40 77.47 -92.51
N GLN A 523 -0.28 78.49 -93.01
CA GLN A 523 -0.24 78.89 -94.41
C GLN A 523 1.01 79.70 -94.77
N GLY A 524 1.90 79.99 -93.81
CA GLY A 524 3.12 80.76 -94.03
C GLY A 524 2.85 82.25 -94.16
N GLU A 525 1.97 82.81 -93.33
CA GLU A 525 1.67 84.25 -93.28
C GLU A 525 2.18 84.83 -91.96
N LEU A 526 2.71 86.05 -91.97
CA LEU A 526 3.14 86.72 -90.74
C LEU A 526 1.91 87.26 -89.99
N ALA A 527 1.61 86.64 -88.84
CA ALA A 527 0.45 86.98 -88.03
C ALA A 527 0.76 87.98 -86.92
N ALA A 528 1.91 87.86 -86.25
CA ALA A 528 2.29 88.76 -85.17
C ALA A 528 3.81 88.84 -84.96
N ILE A 529 4.28 89.90 -84.31
CA ILE A 529 5.67 90.07 -83.87
C ILE A 529 5.71 90.22 -82.36
N VAL A 530 6.56 89.46 -81.67
CA VAL A 530 6.73 89.61 -80.22
C VAL A 530 7.46 90.93 -79.93
N VAL A 531 6.78 91.86 -79.26
CA VAL A 531 7.30 93.21 -78.99
C VAL A 531 7.71 93.42 -77.54
N ALA A 532 7.11 92.67 -76.60
CA ALA A 532 7.39 92.79 -75.17
C ALA A 532 7.13 91.48 -74.43
N LEU A 533 7.74 91.35 -73.25
CA LEU A 533 7.46 90.28 -72.29
C LEU A 533 6.83 90.90 -71.05
N GLU A 534 5.71 90.34 -70.61
CA GLU A 534 4.97 90.76 -69.45
C GLU A 534 5.09 89.74 -68.34
N GLU A 535 5.52 90.18 -67.16
CA GLU A 535 5.62 89.32 -65.99
C GLU A 535 4.46 89.60 -65.02
N TYR A 536 3.85 88.50 -64.60
CA TYR A 536 2.75 88.41 -63.64
C TYR A 536 3.19 87.59 -62.43
N ASP A 537 2.48 87.75 -61.31
CA ASP A 537 2.69 86.94 -60.10
C ASP A 537 4.15 86.88 -59.62
N PHE A 538 4.84 88.02 -59.57
CA PHE A 538 6.26 88.14 -59.18
C PHE A 538 7.19 87.25 -60.02
N GLY A 539 6.98 87.20 -61.34
CA GLY A 539 7.82 86.44 -62.28
C GLY A 539 7.46 84.96 -62.39
N ARG A 540 6.41 84.49 -61.70
CA ARG A 540 5.93 83.10 -61.79
C ARG A 540 5.19 82.81 -63.09
N GLN A 541 4.64 83.83 -63.74
CA GLN A 541 4.02 83.74 -65.05
C GLN A 541 4.60 84.81 -65.95
N GLN A 542 4.94 84.44 -67.19
CA GLN A 542 5.39 85.38 -68.20
C GLN A 542 4.53 85.19 -69.46
N GLU A 543 4.04 86.29 -70.03
CA GLU A 543 3.36 86.31 -71.31
C GLU A 543 4.14 87.16 -72.30
N ALA A 544 4.38 86.63 -73.50
CA ALA A 544 4.90 87.41 -74.60
C ALA A 544 3.75 88.14 -75.29
N ARG A 545 3.86 89.46 -75.35
CA ARG A 545 2.93 90.33 -76.06
C ARG A 545 3.38 90.46 -77.51
N CYS A 546 2.52 90.07 -78.43
CA CYS A 546 2.79 90.05 -79.86
C CYS A 546 1.90 91.06 -80.58
N PHE A 547 2.49 92.04 -81.25
CA PHE A 547 1.75 93.03 -82.01
C PHE A 547 1.17 92.42 -83.30
N VAL A 548 -0.10 92.71 -83.57
CA VAL A 548 -0.81 92.33 -84.79
C VAL A 548 -1.20 93.61 -85.54
N PHE A 549 -0.96 93.66 -86.84
CA PHE A 549 -1.32 94.82 -87.64
C PHE A 549 -2.84 94.92 -87.83
N ASN A 550 -3.44 96.08 -87.57
CA ASN A 550 -4.86 96.29 -87.87
C ASN A 550 -5.12 96.39 -89.37
N GLU A 551 -4.22 97.06 -90.07
CA GLU A 551 -4.23 97.28 -91.52
C GLU A 551 -2.79 97.19 -92.06
N LEU A 552 -2.64 97.03 -93.37
CA LEU A 552 -1.32 97.03 -94.00
C LEU A 552 -0.63 98.40 -93.79
N PRO A 553 0.62 98.44 -93.32
CA PRO A 553 1.27 99.70 -92.99
C PRO A 553 1.55 100.54 -94.23
N ASP A 554 1.12 101.80 -94.22
CA ASP A 554 1.44 102.79 -95.24
C ASP A 554 2.85 103.36 -95.00
N VAL A 555 3.85 102.71 -95.61
CA VAL A 555 5.27 103.01 -95.40
C VAL A 555 5.64 104.46 -95.71
N ALA A 556 4.92 105.15 -96.60
CA ALA A 556 5.18 106.55 -96.93
C ALA A 556 4.90 107.50 -95.75
N LYS A 557 4.03 107.09 -94.81
CA LYS A 557 3.66 107.88 -93.61
C LYS A 557 4.43 107.46 -92.36
N LEU A 558 5.27 106.44 -92.46
CA LEU A 558 6.03 105.93 -91.32
C LEU A 558 7.24 106.81 -91.01
N GLN A 559 7.58 106.87 -89.73
CA GLN A 559 8.70 107.64 -89.24
C GLN A 559 10.02 106.93 -89.58
N GLN A 560 11.02 107.68 -90.01
CA GLN A 560 12.26 107.13 -90.58
C GLN A 560 13.48 107.39 -89.69
N ILE A 561 14.20 106.32 -89.37
CA ILE A 561 15.54 106.34 -88.77
C ILE A 561 16.55 106.05 -89.88
N GLY A 562 17.35 107.05 -90.25
CA GLY A 562 18.34 106.91 -91.31
C GLY A 562 19.49 105.99 -90.91
N LEU A 563 19.89 105.09 -91.82
CA LEU A 563 21.05 104.19 -91.65
C LEU A 563 22.36 104.75 -92.22
N THR A 564 22.33 105.99 -92.70
CA THR A 564 23.47 106.65 -93.34
C THR A 564 24.01 107.78 -92.46
N LYS A 565 25.30 108.06 -92.67
CA LYS A 565 25.99 109.14 -92.00
C LYS A 565 25.74 110.45 -92.76
N PRO A 566 25.31 111.55 -92.10
CA PRO A 566 25.24 112.85 -92.75
C PRO A 566 26.63 113.29 -93.23
N ALA A 567 26.70 113.96 -94.39
CA ALA A 567 27.96 114.43 -94.96
C ALA A 567 28.71 115.34 -93.96
N GLY A 568 29.97 115.00 -93.67
CA GLY A 568 30.83 115.79 -92.77
C GLY A 568 30.79 115.42 -91.28
N GLN A 569 29.94 114.49 -90.84
CA GLN A 569 29.93 114.01 -89.44
C GLN A 569 30.91 112.85 -89.21
N SER A 570 31.42 112.68 -87.99
CA SER A 570 32.30 111.58 -87.56
C SER A 570 31.54 110.38 -86.98
N ASP A 571 30.26 110.55 -86.66
CA ASP A 571 29.38 109.58 -86.00
C ASP A 571 28.00 109.46 -86.68
N TYR A 572 27.17 108.52 -86.23
CA TYR A 572 25.79 108.29 -86.64
C TYR A 572 24.83 108.94 -85.62
N ARG A 573 25.01 110.25 -85.39
CA ARG A 573 24.25 110.99 -84.38
C ARG A 573 22.75 110.99 -84.60
N GLN A 574 22.29 111.25 -85.83
CA GLN A 574 20.87 111.26 -86.17
C GLN A 574 20.19 109.89 -85.98
N PHE A 575 20.90 108.80 -86.30
CA PHE A 575 20.43 107.45 -86.04
C PHE A 575 20.25 107.25 -84.52
N SER A 576 21.26 107.64 -83.74
CA SER A 576 21.29 107.50 -82.29
C SER A 576 20.19 108.30 -81.59
N GLU A 577 19.98 109.56 -81.98
CA GLU A 577 18.95 110.44 -81.42
C GLU A 577 17.54 109.94 -81.73
N LYS A 578 17.27 109.61 -83.01
CA LYS A 578 15.95 109.09 -83.41
C LYS A 578 15.66 107.72 -82.81
N LEU A 579 16.64 106.84 -82.76
CA LEU A 579 16.49 105.53 -82.13
C LEU A 579 16.18 105.67 -80.64
N ASN A 580 16.95 106.49 -79.91
CA ASN A 580 16.71 106.73 -78.48
C ASN A 580 15.32 107.33 -78.25
N PHE A 581 14.91 108.31 -79.06
CA PHE A 581 13.57 108.87 -79.00
C PHE A 581 12.48 107.79 -79.10
N TRP A 582 12.55 106.89 -80.10
CA TRP A 582 11.55 105.84 -80.26
C TRP A 582 11.64 104.75 -79.18
N LEU A 583 12.85 104.44 -78.69
CA LEU A 583 13.03 103.51 -77.57
C LEU A 583 12.46 104.08 -76.26
N GLU A 584 12.54 105.39 -76.03
CA GLU A 584 11.89 106.09 -74.92
C GLU A 584 10.37 106.08 -75.06
N GLN A 585 9.83 106.33 -76.26
CA GLN A 585 8.39 106.24 -76.52
C GLN A 585 7.83 104.80 -76.34
N ALA A 586 8.68 103.79 -76.45
CA ALA A 586 8.31 102.39 -76.19
C ALA A 586 8.19 102.07 -74.68
N VAL A 587 8.85 102.82 -73.79
CA VAL A 587 8.87 102.52 -72.34
C VAL A 587 7.46 102.50 -71.72
N PRO A 588 6.57 103.47 -71.97
CA PRO A 588 5.20 103.41 -71.48
C PRO A 588 4.40 102.22 -72.02
N LEU A 589 4.65 101.81 -73.27
CA LEU A 589 3.97 100.67 -73.90
C LEU A 589 4.42 99.32 -73.32
N ASP A 590 5.67 99.23 -72.85
CA ASP A 590 6.19 98.05 -72.14
C ASP A 590 5.65 97.96 -70.71
N ALA A 591 5.44 99.10 -70.06
CA ALA A 591 4.89 99.17 -68.70
C ALA A 591 3.38 98.87 -68.65
N LYS A 592 2.66 99.08 -69.75
CA LYS A 592 1.21 98.83 -69.85
C LYS A 592 0.94 97.34 -69.70
N LYS A 593 0.34 96.89 -68.60
CA LYS A 593 -0.07 95.49 -68.43
C LYS A 593 -1.45 95.23 -69.04
N ARG A 594 -1.68 94.02 -69.55
CA ARG A 594 -3.02 93.58 -69.97
C ARG A 594 -3.97 93.67 -68.76
N ARG A 595 -5.10 94.37 -68.91
CA ARG A 595 -6.21 94.25 -67.95
C ARG A 595 -6.85 92.89 -68.24
N ARG A 596 -6.59 91.92 -67.38
CA ARG A 596 -7.20 90.59 -67.47
C ARG A 596 -8.67 90.63 -67.08
#